data_AF-A0A699TEB9-F1
#
_entry.id   AF-A0A699TEB9-F1
#
_cell.length_a   1.000
_cell.length_b   1.000
_cell.length_c   1.000
_cell.angle_alpha   90.00
_cell.angle_beta   90.00
_cell.angle_gamma   90.00
#
_symmetry.space_group_name_H-M   'P 1'
#
loop_
_entity.id
_entity.type
_entity.pdbx_description
1 polymer ?
#
loop_
_entity_poly.entity_id
_entity_poly.type
_entity_poly.pdbx_seq_one_letter_code
_entity_poly.pdbx_strand_id
1 'polypeptide(L)'
;MENSKRRSIPMQEKLKLSKSQGASTPAEMKCMQNVPYASAVGSIMYAVRCTRPDVAFAQNITSRFQQNPGDIHWTTVKEHYEVSQEY
;
A
#
# COMPACT_ATOMS: atom_id res chain seq x y z
N MET A 1 10.25 16.36 -18.90
CA MET A 1 9.46 15.13 -18.65
C MET A 1 8.13 15.58 -18.07
N GLU A 2 7.17 15.81 -18.94
CA GLU A 2 5.85 16.35 -18.62
C GLU A 2 4.86 15.35 -19.19
N ASN A 3 3.83 14.98 -18.43
CA ASN A 3 2.87 13.86 -18.64
C ASN A 3 3.12 12.57 -17.83
N SER A 4 3.41 12.65 -16.53
CA SER A 4 3.06 11.54 -15.63
C SER A 4 1.57 11.63 -15.31
N LYS A 5 0.73 11.03 -16.16
CA LYS A 5 -0.71 10.87 -15.88
C LYS A 5 -0.83 9.97 -14.66
N ARG A 6 -1.29 10.51 -13.52
CA ARG A 6 -1.72 9.70 -12.36
C ARG A 6 -2.87 8.81 -12.83
N ARG A 7 -2.56 7.55 -13.18
CA ARG A 7 -3.58 6.51 -13.22
C ARG A 7 -3.95 6.24 -11.77
N SER A 8 -5.06 6.81 -11.29
CA SER A 8 -5.78 6.11 -10.24
C SER A 8 -6.21 4.80 -10.88
N ILE A 9 -5.66 3.69 -10.40
CA ILE A 9 -6.28 2.42 -10.67
C ILE A 9 -7.45 2.43 -9.69
N PRO A 10 -8.72 2.55 -10.13
CA PRO A 10 -9.83 2.27 -9.24
C PRO A 10 -9.70 0.80 -8.89
N MET A 11 -9.02 0.51 -7.78
CA MET A 11 -9.01 -0.83 -7.22
C MET A 11 -10.46 -1.12 -6.93
N GLN A 12 -11.06 -2.06 -7.69
CA GLN A 12 -12.49 -2.30 -7.61
C GLN A 12 -12.85 -2.50 -6.13
N GLU A 13 -13.63 -1.56 -5.60
CA GLU A 13 -13.87 -1.33 -4.17
C GLU A 13 -14.58 -2.52 -3.48
N LYS A 14 -14.86 -3.59 -4.22
CA LYS A 14 -15.70 -4.71 -3.82
C LYS A 14 -15.16 -6.08 -4.25
N LEU A 15 -13.86 -6.24 -4.49
CA LEU A 15 -13.30 -7.58 -4.69
C LEU A 15 -13.27 -8.34 -3.35
N LYS A 16 -14.29 -9.15 -3.08
CA LYS A 16 -14.34 -10.04 -1.91
C LYS A 16 -13.72 -11.39 -2.27
N LEU A 17 -12.54 -11.66 -1.71
CA LEU A 17 -11.91 -12.98 -1.78
C LEU A 17 -12.39 -13.86 -0.62
N SER A 18 -12.68 -15.13 -0.90
CA SER A 18 -13.08 -16.13 0.10
C SER A 18 -12.09 -17.29 0.15
N LYS A 19 -12.01 -17.95 1.32
CA LYS A 19 -11.16 -19.14 1.50
C LYS A 19 -11.58 -20.30 0.59
N SER A 20 -12.83 -20.34 0.15
CA SER A 20 -13.36 -21.37 -0.76
C SER A 20 -12.85 -21.24 -2.20
N GLN A 21 -12.20 -20.13 -2.56
CA GLN A 21 -11.62 -19.92 -3.90
C GLN A 21 -10.21 -20.51 -4.05
N GLY A 22 -9.71 -21.22 -3.03
CA GLY A 22 -8.41 -21.89 -3.10
C GLY A 22 -8.39 -23.02 -4.13
N ALA A 23 -7.21 -23.27 -4.70
CA ALA A 23 -6.98 -24.41 -5.59
C ALA A 23 -7.39 -25.71 -4.87
N SER A 24 -8.37 -26.41 -5.43
CA SER A 24 -8.97 -27.59 -4.80
C SER A 24 -8.61 -28.88 -5.55
N THR A 25 -8.24 -28.77 -6.82
CA THR A 25 -7.81 -29.91 -7.63
C THR A 25 -6.27 -30.01 -7.74
N PRO A 26 -5.71 -31.22 -7.92
CA PRO A 26 -4.28 -31.40 -8.14
C PRO A 26 -3.74 -30.65 -9.37
N ALA A 27 -4.57 -30.51 -10.41
CA ALA A 27 -4.22 -29.76 -11.61
C ALA A 27 -4.07 -28.25 -11.32
N GLU A 28 -5.01 -27.66 -10.59
CA GLU A 28 -4.94 -26.26 -10.17
C GLU A 28 -3.73 -26.00 -9.26
N MET A 29 -3.47 -26.90 -8.31
CA MET A 29 -2.30 -26.78 -7.44
C MET A 29 -0.99 -26.80 -8.24
N LYS A 30 -0.89 -27.69 -9.24
CA LYS A 30 0.28 -27.77 -10.12
C LYS A 30 0.43 -26.51 -10.99
N CYS A 31 -0.67 -25.94 -11.48
CA CYS A 31 -0.65 -24.67 -12.20
C CYS A 31 -0.17 -23.52 -11.29
N MET A 32 -0.65 -23.45 -10.05
CA MET A 32 -0.30 -22.39 -9.11
C MET A 32 1.13 -22.49 -8.56
N GLN A 33 1.75 -23.68 -8.54
CA GLN A 33 3.14 -23.85 -8.09
C GLN A 33 4.16 -23.02 -8.88
N ASN A 34 3.88 -22.74 -10.16
CA ASN A 34 4.78 -21.95 -11.01
C ASN A 34 4.45 -20.45 -11.00
N VAL A 35 3.39 -20.05 -10.30
CA VAL A 35 2.98 -18.64 -10.22
C VAL A 35 3.76 -17.97 -9.08
N PRO A 36 4.52 -16.89 -9.35
CA PRO A 36 5.29 -16.18 -8.33
C PRO A 36 4.38 -15.27 -7.48
N TYR A 37 3.31 -15.82 -6.90
CA TYR A 37 2.27 -15.07 -6.19
C TYR A 37 2.84 -14.30 -4.99
N ALA A 38 3.70 -14.95 -4.18
CA ALA A 38 4.35 -14.31 -3.05
C ALA A 38 5.23 -13.12 -3.48
N SER A 39 5.95 -13.25 -4.61
CA SER A 39 6.75 -12.16 -5.17
C SER A 39 5.87 -11.01 -5.62
N ALA A 40 4.74 -11.29 -6.30
CA ALA A 40 3.80 -10.26 -6.74
C ALA A 40 3.20 -9.50 -5.55
N VAL A 41 2.80 -10.21 -4.48
CA VAL A 41 2.33 -9.60 -3.23
C VAL A 41 3.42 -8.71 -2.62
N GLY A 42 4.67 -9.20 -2.54
CA GLY A 42 5.80 -8.42 -2.05
C GLY A 42 6.08 -7.16 -2.89
N SER A 43 5.99 -7.26 -4.21
CA SER A 43 6.13 -6.11 -5.12
C SER A 43 5.00 -5.10 -4.95
N ILE A 44 3.76 -5.54 -4.73
CA ILE A 44 2.63 -4.64 -4.41
C ILE A 44 2.89 -3.92 -3.08
N MET A 45 3.30 -4.64 -2.04
CA MET A 45 3.66 -4.04 -0.75
C MET A 45 4.77 -3.00 -0.90
N TYR A 46 5.83 -3.33 -1.64
CA TYR A 46 6.92 -2.42 -1.92
C TYR A 46 6.44 -1.18 -2.68
N ALA A 47 5.66 -1.35 -3.74
CA ALA A 47 5.09 -0.26 -4.52
C ALA A 47 4.25 0.67 -3.64
N VAL A 48 3.32 0.15 -2.83
CA VAL A 48 2.50 0.95 -1.90
C VAL A 48 3.38 1.78 -0.94
N ARG A 49 4.50 1.22 -0.46
CA ARG A 49 5.42 1.92 0.45
C ARG A 49 6.31 2.94 -0.26
N CYS A 50 6.67 2.68 -1.51
CA CYS A 50 7.61 3.51 -2.27
C CYS A 50 6.93 4.59 -3.13
N THR A 51 5.66 4.41 -3.52
CA THR A 51 4.93 5.41 -4.32
C THR A 51 4.40 6.58 -3.50
N ARG A 52 4.61 6.58 -2.17
CA ARG A 52 4.22 7.67 -1.26
C ARG A 52 5.45 8.29 -0.56
N PRO A 53 6.37 8.90 -1.32
CA PRO A 53 7.57 9.54 -0.77
C PRO A 53 7.25 10.72 0.16
N ASP A 54 6.10 11.38 -0.04
CA ASP A 54 5.53 12.40 0.83
C ASP A 54 5.27 11.88 2.25
N VAL A 55 4.75 10.66 2.36
CA VAL A 55 4.44 10.02 3.65
C VAL A 55 5.67 9.45 4.31
N ALA A 56 6.57 8.86 3.53
CA ALA A 56 7.86 8.44 4.05
C ALA A 56 8.64 9.65 4.61
N PHE A 57 8.56 10.82 3.96
CA PHE A 57 9.16 12.06 4.45
C PHE A 57 8.48 12.55 5.74
N ALA A 58 7.14 12.65 5.75
CA ALA A 58 6.39 13.07 6.93
C ALA A 58 6.64 12.14 8.13
N GLN A 59 6.64 10.82 7.91
CA GLN A 59 6.94 9.80 8.93
C GLN A 59 8.35 9.96 9.50
N ASN A 60 9.36 10.18 8.66
CA ASN A 60 10.73 10.39 9.12
C ASN A 60 10.82 11.61 10.05
N ILE A 61 10.19 12.73 9.68
CA ILE A 61 10.19 13.94 10.51
C ILE A 61 9.44 13.72 11.83
N THR A 62 8.25 13.13 11.79
CA THR A 62 7.42 12.94 13.00
C THR A 62 7.96 11.86 13.95
N SER A 63 8.67 10.84 13.44
CA SER A 63 9.30 9.80 14.27
C SER A 63 10.29 10.37 15.30
N ARG A 64 10.94 11.51 14.98
CA ARG A 64 11.92 12.17 15.87
C ARG A 64 11.29 12.71 17.15
N PHE A 65 9.99 12.95 17.14
CA PHE A 65 9.23 13.52 18.26
C PHE A 65 8.33 12.49 18.94
N GLN A 66 8.46 11.20 18.61
CA GLN A 66 7.59 10.14 19.10
C GLN A 66 7.63 9.95 20.63
N GLN A 67 8.76 10.26 21.27
CA GLN A 67 8.90 10.14 22.73
C GLN A 67 8.26 11.30 23.50
N ASN A 68 8.05 12.46 22.86
CA ASN A 68 7.39 13.62 23.46
C ASN A 68 6.78 14.52 22.37
N PRO A 69 5.61 14.16 21.83
CA PRO A 69 4.96 14.95 20.79
C PRO A 69 4.29 16.20 21.40
N GLY A 70 4.19 17.27 20.60
CA GLY A 70 3.42 18.46 20.92
C GLY A 70 2.30 18.65 19.89
N ASP A 71 1.39 19.59 20.13
CA ASP A 71 0.19 19.79 19.30
C ASP A 71 0.50 20.03 17.82
N ILE A 72 1.59 20.74 17.53
CA ILE A 72 2.05 20.98 16.15
C ILE A 72 2.47 19.68 15.46
N HIS A 73 3.12 18.75 16.19
CA HIS A 73 3.50 17.44 15.66
C HIS A 73 2.25 16.61 15.33
N TRP A 74 1.23 16.65 16.20
CA TRP A 74 -0.03 15.93 15.99
C TRP A 74 -0.84 16.46 14.80
N THR A 75 -0.94 17.78 14.66
CA THR A 75 -1.64 18.40 13.51
C THR A 75 -0.95 18.05 12.19
N THR A 76 0.38 18.10 12.16
CA THR A 76 1.19 17.71 10.98
C THR A 76 0.95 16.24 10.59
N VAL A 77 0.84 15.33 11.57
CA VAL A 77 0.50 13.92 11.30
C VAL A 77 -0.90 13.80 10.68
N LYS A 78 -1.90 14.50 11.23
CA LYS A 78 -3.28 14.43 10.72
C LYS A 78 -3.37 14.92 9.29
N GLU A 79 -2.81 16.09 8.98
CA GLU A 79 -2.84 16.66 7.62
C GLU A 79 -2.20 15.71 6.60
N HIS A 80 -1.02 15.19 6.90
CA HIS A 80 -0.34 14.25 5.99
C HIS A 80 -1.05 12.89 5.91
N TYR A 81 -1.72 12.43 6.95
CA TYR A 81 -2.49 11.18 6.95
C TYR A 81 -3.82 11.30 6.19
N GLU A 82 -4.47 12.46 6.22
CA GLU A 82 -5.72 12.72 5.50
C GLU A 82 -5.47 12.91 3.99
N VAL A 83 -4.50 13.75 3.61
CA VAL A 83 -4.09 13.94 2.20
C VAL A 83 -3.67 12.62 1.54
N SER A 84 -3.17 11.72 2.36
CA SER A 84 -2.72 10.37 2.00
C SER A 84 -3.81 9.34 1.70
N GLN A 85 -5.04 9.59 2.15
CA GLN A 85 -6.20 8.73 1.88
C GLN A 85 -7.02 9.26 0.69
N GLU A 86 -6.71 10.47 0.21
CA GLU A 86 -7.45 11.16 -0.84
C GLU A 86 -6.89 10.91 -2.27
N TYR A 87 -5.78 10.18 -2.37
CA TYR A 87 -5.11 9.79 -3.64
C TYR A 87 -5.01 8.29 -3.81
#